data_AF-A0A2E1WFR3-F1
#
_entry.id   AF-A0A2E1WFR3-F1
#
_cell.length_a   1.000
_cell.length_b   1.000
_cell.length_c   1.000
_cell.angle_alpha   90.00
_cell.angle_beta   90.00
_cell.angle_gamma   90.00
#
_symmetry.space_group_name_H-M   'P 1'
#
loop_
_entity.id
_entity.type
_entity.pdbx_description
1 polymer ?
#
loop_
_entity_poly.entity_id
_entity_poly.type
_entity_poly.pdbx_seq_one_letter_code
_entity_poly.pdbx_strand_id
1 'polypeptide(L)'
;MIISTTENVAGHVIVENLGTVIGNTIRARHLGKDIMAGFRTIIGGEIKEYTGMLAESREQALIRMEEKAQKLGANAVVGVRFQTSMILSGTAELLVYGTAVKLDRR
;
A
#
# COMPACT_ATOMS: atom_id res chain seq x y z
N MET A 1 -9.30 -11.72 -3.45
CA MET A 1 -8.77 -11.85 -2.08
C MET A 1 -9.34 -10.70 -1.25
N ILE A 2 -9.78 -10.94 -0.03
CA ILE A 2 -10.30 -9.87 0.85
C ILE A 2 -9.13 -9.09 1.43
N ILE A 3 -9.17 -7.76 1.37
CA ILE A 3 -8.22 -6.90 2.07
C ILE A 3 -9.00 -6.04 3.05
N SER A 4 -8.60 -6.07 4.32
CA SER A 4 -9.23 -5.26 5.35
C SER A 4 -8.20 -4.56 6.23
N THR A 5 -8.49 -3.32 6.57
CA THR A 5 -7.77 -2.59 7.61
C THR A 5 -8.18 -3.03 9.02
N THR A 6 -9.30 -3.74 9.16
CA THR A 6 -9.72 -4.36 10.43
C THR A 6 -9.02 -5.70 10.65
N GLU A 7 -8.85 -6.11 11.91
CA GLU A 7 -8.26 -7.41 12.26
C GLU A 7 -9.21 -8.60 11.95
N ASN A 8 -10.52 -8.33 11.85
CA ASN A 8 -11.55 -9.33 11.56
C ASN A 8 -12.49 -8.83 10.47
N VAL A 9 -13.05 -9.76 9.69
CA VAL A 9 -14.04 -9.48 8.63
C VAL A 9 -15.41 -9.99 9.08
N ALA A 10 -16.43 -9.14 9.06
CA ALA A 10 -17.79 -9.52 9.45
C ALA A 10 -18.31 -10.70 8.58
N GLY A 11 -19.03 -11.63 9.21
CA GLY A 11 -19.53 -12.84 8.55
C GLY A 11 -18.48 -13.92 8.25
N HIS A 12 -17.22 -13.73 8.69
CA HIS A 12 -16.13 -14.68 8.47
C HIS A 12 -15.46 -15.08 9.80
N VAL A 13 -14.72 -16.19 9.77
CA VAL A 13 -13.78 -16.61 10.82
C VAL A 13 -12.41 -16.83 10.21
N ILE A 14 -11.36 -16.44 10.93
CA ILE A 14 -9.99 -16.81 10.56
C ILE A 14 -9.77 -18.25 10.99
N VAL A 15 -9.54 -19.14 10.01
CA VAL A 15 -9.27 -20.57 10.24
C VAL A 15 -7.78 -20.88 10.22
N GLU A 16 -6.97 -20.01 9.62
CA GLU A 16 -5.51 -20.15 9.58
C GLU A 16 -4.84 -18.77 9.51
N ASN A 17 -3.81 -18.56 10.33
CA ASN A 17 -2.91 -17.41 10.24
C ASN A 17 -1.63 -17.84 9.49
N LEU A 18 -1.36 -17.20 8.36
CA LEU A 18 -0.25 -17.53 7.47
C LEU A 18 0.95 -16.59 7.63
N GLY A 19 0.88 -15.66 8.60
CA GLY A 19 1.95 -14.75 8.93
C GLY A 19 1.85 -13.39 8.25
N THR A 20 2.90 -12.59 8.41
CA THR A 20 2.94 -11.21 7.93
C THR A 20 3.32 -11.16 6.45
N VAL A 21 2.60 -10.35 5.69
CA VAL A 21 2.91 -10.05 4.29
C VAL A 21 3.18 -8.56 4.11
N ILE A 22 4.11 -8.25 3.22
CA ILE A 22 4.65 -6.90 3.05
C ILE A 22 4.80 -6.59 1.56
N GLY A 23 4.29 -5.47 1.09
CA GLY A 23 4.59 -4.92 -0.22
C GLY A 23 5.11 -3.50 -0.08
N ASN A 24 6.14 -3.14 -0.83
CA ASN A 24 6.70 -1.80 -0.80
C ASN A 24 7.11 -1.34 -2.20
N THR A 25 7.24 -0.03 -2.36
CA THR A 25 7.80 0.60 -3.55
C THR A 25 8.55 1.86 -3.17
N ILE A 26 9.62 2.18 -3.92
CA ILE A 26 10.41 3.39 -3.73
C ILE A 26 10.22 4.27 -4.96
N ARG A 27 9.95 5.55 -4.74
CA ARG A 27 9.81 6.56 -5.78
C ARG A 27 10.84 7.67 -5.59
N ALA A 28 11.45 8.08 -6.69
CA ALA A 28 12.35 9.23 -6.72
C ALA A 28 11.63 10.48 -7.23
N ARG A 29 11.88 11.62 -6.59
CA ARG A 29 11.40 12.95 -6.95
C ARG A 29 11.93 13.45 -8.30
N HIS A 30 12.84 12.74 -8.97
CA HIS A 30 13.36 13.16 -10.27
C HIS A 30 12.28 13.25 -11.36
N LEU A 31 11.14 12.57 -11.19
CA LEU A 31 9.94 12.80 -12.02
C LEU A 31 9.27 14.18 -11.80
N GLY A 32 9.54 14.85 -10.66
CA GLY A 32 8.86 16.06 -10.22
C GLY A 32 9.62 17.37 -10.40
N LYS A 33 10.87 17.33 -10.91
CA LYS A 33 11.65 18.55 -11.18
C LYS A 33 11.00 19.40 -12.29
N ASP A 34 10.47 18.75 -13.32
CA ASP A 34 9.72 19.42 -14.40
C ASP A 34 8.33 19.89 -13.94
N ILE A 35 7.76 19.20 -12.96
CA ILE A 35 6.45 19.52 -12.38
C ILE A 35 6.56 20.80 -11.54
N MET A 36 7.55 20.92 -10.64
CA MET A 36 7.73 22.12 -9.81
C MET A 36 7.86 23.44 -10.59
N ALA A 37 8.33 23.42 -11.84
CA ALA A 37 8.39 24.62 -12.68
C ALA A 37 7.00 25.19 -13.00
N GLY A 38 5.96 24.35 -13.10
CA GLY A 38 4.58 24.75 -13.37
C GLY A 38 3.72 25.05 -12.13
N PHE A 39 4.14 24.60 -10.94
CA PHE A 39 3.35 24.67 -9.70
C PHE A 39 3.67 25.83 -8.75
N ARG A 40 4.54 26.78 -9.15
CA ARG A 40 4.89 27.95 -8.33
C ARG A 40 3.69 28.80 -7.87
N THR A 41 2.49 28.55 -8.41
CA THR A 41 1.27 29.33 -8.15
C THR A 41 0.26 28.64 -7.22
N ILE A 42 0.45 27.38 -6.76
CA ILE A 42 -0.56 26.72 -5.91
C ILE A 42 -0.35 27.07 -4.44
N ILE A 43 -1.13 28.05 -3.97
CA ILE A 43 -1.33 28.31 -2.53
C ILE A 43 -2.39 27.33 -2.02
N GLY A 44 -1.97 26.35 -1.21
CA GLY A 44 -2.84 25.53 -0.35
C GLY A 44 -3.64 24.39 -0.99
N GLY A 45 -3.48 24.14 -2.30
CA GLY A 45 -4.19 23.08 -3.03
C GLY A 45 -3.43 21.76 -3.15
N GLU A 46 -4.15 20.72 -3.59
CA GLU A 46 -3.59 19.41 -3.94
C GLU A 46 -2.61 19.51 -5.12
N ILE A 47 -1.46 18.84 -5.01
CA ILE A 47 -0.50 18.70 -6.12
C ILE A 47 -0.82 17.41 -6.87
N LYS A 48 -1.67 17.50 -7.90
CA LYS A 48 -2.30 16.36 -8.60
C LYS A 48 -1.31 15.30 -9.08
N GLU A 49 -0.15 15.69 -9.57
CA GLU A 49 0.87 14.77 -10.06
C GLU A 49 1.50 13.96 -8.91
N TYR A 50 1.73 14.58 -7.76
CA TYR A 50 2.18 13.86 -6.57
C TYR A 50 1.09 12.95 -6.03
N THR A 51 -0.18 13.36 -6.06
CA THR A 51 -1.31 12.49 -5.72
C THR A 51 -1.39 11.29 -6.66
N GLY A 52 -1.27 11.52 -7.98
CA GLY A 52 -1.27 10.45 -8.99
C GLY A 52 -0.13 9.46 -8.77
N MET A 53 1.09 9.97 -8.58
CA MET A 53 2.26 9.14 -8.25
C MET A 53 2.07 8.35 -6.95
N LEU A 54 1.46 8.94 -5.91
CA LEU A 54 1.16 8.21 -4.67
C LEU A 54 0.09 7.14 -4.87
N ALA A 55 -0.91 7.38 -5.72
CA ALA A 55 -1.92 6.38 -6.08
C ALA A 55 -1.30 5.17 -6.78
N GLU A 56 -0.49 5.40 -7.81
CA GLU A 56 0.26 4.33 -8.51
C GLU A 56 1.19 3.57 -7.56
N SER A 57 1.81 4.27 -6.61
CA SER A 57 2.70 3.67 -5.62
C SER A 57 1.93 2.77 -4.65
N ARG A 58 0.74 3.18 -4.21
CA ARG A 58 -0.15 2.35 -3.39
C ARG A 58 -0.59 1.10 -4.13
N GLU A 59 -1.04 1.24 -5.38
CA GLU A 59 -1.46 0.12 -6.22
C GLU A 59 -0.35 -0.93 -6.34
N GLN A 60 0.87 -0.48 -6.69
CA GLN A 60 2.01 -1.38 -6.84
C GLN A 60 2.39 -2.08 -5.53
N ALA A 61 2.38 -1.36 -4.41
CA ALA A 61 2.71 -1.93 -3.11
C ALA A 61 1.63 -2.93 -2.65
N LEU A 62 0.35 -2.64 -2.88
CA LEU A 62 -0.76 -3.58 -2.63
C LEU A 62 -0.60 -4.86 -3.44
N ILE A 63 -0.39 -4.75 -4.77
CA ILE A 63 -0.19 -5.92 -5.64
C ILE A 63 0.96 -6.80 -5.11
N ARG A 64 2.09 -6.21 -4.71
CA ARG A 64 3.23 -6.96 -4.16
C ARG A 64 2.91 -7.66 -2.83
N MET A 65 2.11 -7.03 -1.97
CA MET A 65 1.65 -7.64 -0.71
C MET A 65 0.69 -8.80 -1.01
N GLU A 66 -0.23 -8.60 -1.95
CA GLU A 66 -1.19 -9.60 -2.39
C GLU A 66 -0.51 -10.83 -3.00
N GLU A 67 0.44 -10.64 -3.91
CA GLU A 67 1.21 -11.74 -4.49
C GLU A 67 1.91 -12.59 -3.43
N LYS A 68 2.44 -11.97 -2.37
CA LYS A 68 3.03 -12.70 -1.24
C LYS A 68 1.98 -13.47 -0.45
N ALA A 69 0.81 -12.88 -0.20
CA ALA A 69 -0.30 -13.56 0.47
C ALA A 69 -0.80 -14.76 -0.34
N GLN A 70 -0.94 -14.60 -1.66
CA GLN A 70 -1.34 -15.69 -2.57
C GLN A 70 -0.32 -16.84 -2.56
N LYS A 71 0.99 -16.54 -2.54
CA LYS A 71 2.05 -17.56 -2.42
C LYS A 71 1.99 -18.36 -1.13
N LEU A 72 1.44 -17.79 -0.06
CA LEU A 72 1.20 -18.49 1.21
C LEU A 72 -0.13 -19.25 1.22
N GLY A 73 -0.93 -19.18 0.16
CA GLY A 73 -2.25 -19.79 0.09
C GLY A 73 -3.34 -19.03 0.86
N ALA A 74 -3.12 -17.74 1.13
CA ALA A 74 -4.11 -16.90 1.79
C ALA A 74 -5.25 -16.52 0.86
N ASN A 75 -6.46 -16.38 1.42
CA ASN A 75 -7.61 -15.83 0.70
C ASN A 75 -7.98 -14.42 1.19
N ALA A 76 -7.32 -13.94 2.26
CA ALA A 76 -7.46 -12.59 2.77
C ALA A 76 -6.16 -12.05 3.41
N VAL A 77 -6.07 -10.72 3.49
CA VAL A 77 -5.11 -9.99 4.31
C VAL A 77 -5.89 -9.05 5.23
N VAL A 78 -5.71 -9.20 6.54
CA VAL A 78 -6.37 -8.40 7.57
C VAL A 78 -5.35 -7.49 8.28
N GLY A 79 -5.84 -6.52 9.05
CA GLY A 79 -4.97 -5.60 9.79
C GLY A 79 -4.07 -4.77 8.88
N VAL A 80 -4.52 -4.49 7.65
CA VAL A 80 -3.69 -3.81 6.65
C VAL A 80 -3.36 -2.38 7.10
N ARG A 81 -2.09 -2.00 6.95
CA ARG A 81 -1.57 -0.66 7.26
C ARG A 81 -0.73 -0.15 6.10
N PHE A 82 -0.75 1.17 5.93
CA PHE A 82 0.07 1.90 4.97
C PHE A 82 1.02 2.81 5.72
N GLN A 83 2.28 2.84 5.31
CA GLN A 83 3.29 3.71 5.88
C GLN A 83 4.11 4.33 4.75
N THR A 84 4.47 5.59 4.91
CA THR A 84 5.41 6.27 4.01
C THR A 84 6.62 6.74 4.80
N SER A 85 7.82 6.57 4.25
CA SER A 85 9.06 7.01 4.87
C SER A 85 9.96 7.67 3.82
N MET A 86 10.70 8.70 4.23
CA MET A 86 11.79 9.24 3.41
C MET A 86 13.02 8.37 3.63
N ILE A 87 13.57 7.81 2.54
CA ILE A 87 14.75 6.93 2.61
C ILE A 87 16.02 7.71 2.30
N LEU A 88 16.00 8.49 1.21
CA LEU A 88 17.08 9.37 0.79
C LEU A 88 16.51 10.75 0.44
N SER A 89 17.39 11.74 0.31
CA SER A 89 16.98 13.05 -0.20
C SER A 89 16.32 12.88 -1.56
N GLY A 90 15.07 13.34 -1.64
CA GLY A 90 14.28 13.23 -2.86
C GLY A 90 13.81 11.82 -3.21
N THR A 91 13.76 10.87 -2.26
CA THR A 91 13.05 9.60 -2.45
C THR A 91 12.10 9.33 -1.30
N ALA A 92 11.04 8.58 -1.58
CA ALA A 92 10.11 8.09 -0.56
C ALA A 92 9.78 6.62 -0.82
N GLU A 93 9.72 5.85 0.25
CA GLU A 93 9.13 4.52 0.27
C GLU A 93 7.64 4.64 0.61
N LEU A 94 6.83 3.83 -0.07
CA LEU A 94 5.49 3.49 0.35
C LEU A 94 5.45 2.00 0.67
N LEU A 95 5.14 1.69 1.92
CA LEU A 95 5.05 0.37 2.52
C LEU A 95 3.59 0.04 2.82
N VAL A 96 3.17 -1.18 2.50
CA VAL A 96 1.89 -1.77 2.87
C VAL A 96 2.16 -3.11 3.52
N TYR A 97 1.55 -3.37 4.67
CA TYR A 97 1.71 -4.64 5.36
C TYR A 97 0.42 -5.04 6.05
N GLY A 98 0.30 -6.33 6.35
CA GLY A 98 -0.82 -6.92 7.09
C GLY A 98 -0.58 -8.38 7.39
N THR A 99 -1.60 -9.07 7.89
CA THR A 99 -1.54 -10.49 8.20
C THR A 99 -2.30 -11.30 7.16
N ALA A 100 -1.61 -12.18 6.46
CA ALA A 100 -2.21 -13.12 5.53
C ALA A 100 -2.95 -14.23 6.32
N VAL A 101 -4.19 -14.50 5.93
CA VAL A 101 -5.06 -15.45 6.62
C VAL A 101 -5.90 -16.27 5.63
N LYS A 102 -6.39 -17.42 6.09
CA LYS A 102 -7.54 -18.07 5.47
C LYS A 102 -8.80 -17.74 6.26
N LEU A 103 -9.78 -17.19 5.57
CA LEU A 103 -11.13 -16.96 6.05
C LEU A 103 -12.06 -18.07 5.59
N ASP A 104 -12.97 -18.47 6.46
CA ASP A 104 -14.15 -19.27 6.11
C ASP A 104 -15.43 -18.48 6.44
N ARG A 105 -16.52 -18.75 5.72
CA ARG A 105 -17.82 -18.13 6.00
C ARG A 105 -18.40 -18.78 7.25
N ARG A 106 -18.97 -17.95 8.13
CA ARG A 106 -19.79 -18.43 9.25
C ARG A 106 -21.14 -18.95 8.78
#